data_AF-A0A7C3Q420-F1
#
_entry.id   AF-A0A7C3Q420-F1
#
_cell.length_a   1.000
_cell.length_b   1.000
_cell.length_c   1.000
_cell.angle_alpha   90.00
_cell.angle_beta   90.00
_cell.angle_gamma   90.00
#
_symmetry.space_group_name_H-M   'P 1'
#
loop_
_entity.id
_entity.type
_entity.pdbx_description
1 polymer ?
#
loop_
_entity_poly.entity_id
_entity_poly.type
_entity_poly.pdbx_seq_one_letter_code
_entity_poly.pdbx_strand_id
1 'polypeptide(L)'
;MVIPGKVITVLLGESRHALGGISPEEGKEGRSAPNYAGIVPAQKRITHLTQIIEEQEVTFYVKGYEPDIIVVEGHFKVADIFHDHTFDLKEKILEASQSILQKYNTYKNFDEEYGIFCVSQYQGQPEDLFSFAPKIASFLKSERVPLDQKEIQQTLESSIKYAKDDLLIVDWDGAFIFEPNGQFDETVELLELGNLQLLKYRILDFELDRRSDKLLKLLRRQQRERLKFFGFREVKEIVSEMIHVRSQSIIEFEAIERNIKLIGDWYSAKVYGLIEKKFHLDDWRKNIKEKFETLEDVYAMASENFSLSLNKRVEILLLFGWFLLLIGWFVFLFLEIVFLP
;
A
#
# COMPACT_ATOMS: atom_id res chain seq x y z
N MET A 1 -33.84 -7.96 19.72
CA MET A 1 -33.55 -6.58 20.19
C MET A 1 -33.09 -5.83 18.96
N VAL A 2 -33.71 -4.69 18.65
CA VAL A 2 -33.38 -3.90 17.46
C VAL A 2 -32.31 -2.89 17.87
N ILE A 3 -31.14 -2.94 17.22
CA ILE A 3 -30.00 -2.08 17.58
C ILE A 3 -29.70 -1.16 16.41
N PRO A 4 -30.17 0.10 16.45
CA PRO A 4 -29.93 1.03 15.36
C PRO A 4 -28.46 1.39 15.30
N GLY A 5 -27.99 1.67 14.09
CA GLY A 5 -26.65 2.22 13.94
C GLY A 5 -26.34 2.64 12.53
N LYS A 6 -25.06 2.91 12.30
CA LYS A 6 -24.53 3.42 11.04
C LYS A 6 -23.50 2.43 10.53
N VAL A 7 -23.55 2.15 9.24
CA VAL A 7 -22.52 1.36 8.58
C VAL A 7 -21.78 2.27 7.61
N ILE A 8 -20.45 2.14 7.62
CA ILE A 8 -19.56 2.87 6.74
C ILE A 8 -18.76 1.81 5.97
N THR A 9 -18.86 1.82 4.65
CA THR A 9 -17.99 1.02 3.78
C THR A 9 -16.88 1.91 3.28
N VAL A 10 -15.63 1.48 3.42
CA VAL A 10 -14.46 2.18 2.89
C VAL A 10 -13.90 1.31 1.76
N LEU A 11 -13.80 1.88 0.56
CA LEU A 11 -13.14 1.25 -0.57
C LEU A 11 -12.01 2.18 -1.05
N LEU A 12 -10.78 1.70 -0.99
CA LEU A 12 -9.60 2.40 -1.47
C LEU A 12 -9.15 1.82 -2.80
N GLY A 13 -8.52 2.63 -3.64
CA GLY A 13 -7.83 2.11 -4.82
C GLY A 13 -6.82 3.07 -5.43
N GLU A 14 -5.82 2.49 -6.09
CA GLU A 14 -4.77 3.24 -6.79
C GLU A 14 -5.27 3.74 -8.15
N SER A 15 -5.21 5.05 -8.38
CA SER A 15 -5.49 5.69 -9.67
C SER A 15 -4.26 5.64 -10.57
N ARG A 16 -4.48 5.48 -11.88
CA ARG A 16 -3.42 5.57 -12.90
C ARG A 16 -2.85 6.97 -13.10
N HIS A 17 -3.51 7.98 -12.55
CA HIS A 17 -3.14 9.37 -12.73
C HIS A 17 -2.97 10.06 -11.37
N ALA A 18 -1.90 10.84 -11.24
CA ALA A 18 -1.70 11.67 -10.07
C ALA A 18 -2.86 12.67 -9.90
N LEU A 19 -3.29 12.86 -8.65
CA LEU A 19 -4.42 13.70 -8.26
C LEU A 19 -4.16 15.20 -8.42
N GLY A 20 -2.94 15.60 -8.82
CA GLY A 20 -2.51 17.00 -8.93
C GLY A 20 -3.33 17.88 -9.89
N GLY A 21 -4.21 17.29 -10.72
CA GLY A 21 -5.13 18.01 -11.61
C GLY A 21 -6.60 18.04 -11.17
N ILE A 22 -6.97 17.35 -10.08
CA ILE A 22 -8.34 17.34 -9.58
C ILE A 22 -8.53 18.60 -8.73
N SER A 23 -9.33 19.54 -9.23
CA SER A 23 -9.69 20.72 -8.45
C SER A 23 -10.52 20.27 -7.24
N PRO A 24 -10.05 20.50 -6.00
CA PRO A 24 -10.90 20.26 -4.85
C PRO A 24 -12.12 21.16 -4.96
N GLU A 25 -13.31 20.66 -4.62
CA GLU A 25 -14.39 21.58 -4.25
C GLU A 25 -13.86 22.46 -3.11
N GLU A 26 -14.19 23.76 -3.10
CA GLU A 26 -13.96 24.67 -1.96
C GLU A 26 -14.83 24.21 -0.77
N GLY A 27 -14.55 23.02 -0.26
CA GLY A 27 -15.03 22.49 0.99
C GLY A 27 -13.90 22.63 1.98
N LYS A 28 -14.16 23.32 3.09
CA LYS A 28 -13.27 23.38 4.26
C LYS A 28 -12.55 22.04 4.45
N GLU A 29 -11.25 22.10 4.74
CA GLU A 29 -10.54 21.05 5.49
C GLU A 29 -11.54 20.39 6.45
N GLY A 30 -11.73 19.08 6.31
CA GLY A 30 -12.88 18.35 6.85
C GLY A 30 -13.32 18.87 8.20
N ARG A 31 -14.61 19.21 8.34
CA ARG A 31 -15.18 19.53 9.65
C ARG A 31 -14.91 18.33 10.56
N SER A 32 -14.34 18.62 11.73
CA SER A 32 -13.85 17.72 12.76
C SER A 32 -12.38 17.31 12.58
N ALA A 33 -11.47 18.23 12.89
CA ALA A 33 -10.22 17.86 13.55
C ALA A 33 -10.40 18.02 15.06
N PRO A 34 -10.85 17.01 15.81
CA PRO A 34 -10.39 16.85 17.17
C PRO A 34 -8.92 16.44 17.07
N ASN A 35 -7.99 17.29 17.50
CA ASN A 35 -6.58 16.98 17.85
C ASN A 35 -5.63 16.24 16.87
N TYR A 36 -6.02 15.78 15.67
CA TYR A 36 -5.14 14.99 14.79
C TYR A 36 -4.39 15.77 13.70
N ALA A 37 -4.37 17.10 13.76
CA ALA A 37 -3.72 17.95 12.75
C ALA A 37 -2.25 17.52 12.54
N GLY A 38 -1.99 16.80 11.44
CA GLY A 38 -0.67 16.30 11.03
C GLY A 38 -0.48 14.78 11.00
N ILE A 39 -1.42 13.97 11.50
CA ILE A 39 -1.28 12.49 11.56
C ILE A 39 -1.81 11.80 10.31
N VAL A 40 -2.97 12.25 9.84
CA VAL A 40 -3.58 11.77 8.60
C VAL A 40 -3.00 12.57 7.45
N PRO A 41 -2.48 11.93 6.38
CA PRO A 41 -2.00 12.66 5.22
C PRO A 41 -3.11 13.55 4.66
N ALA A 42 -2.76 14.73 4.15
CA ALA A 42 -3.74 15.73 3.72
C ALA A 42 -4.71 15.13 2.68
N GLN A 43 -5.95 14.85 3.13
CA GLN A 43 -7.02 14.36 2.28
C GLN A 43 -7.61 15.51 1.47
N LYS A 44 -7.76 15.31 0.15
CA LYS A 44 -8.51 16.22 -0.71
C LYS A 44 -9.91 15.64 -0.92
N ARG A 45 -10.94 16.33 -0.44
CA ARG A 45 -12.31 15.96 -0.78
C ARG A 45 -12.57 16.29 -2.25
N ILE A 46 -12.91 15.26 -3.02
CA ILE A 46 -13.13 15.38 -4.46
C ILE A 46 -14.61 15.71 -4.73
N THR A 47 -15.51 14.89 -4.18
CA THR A 47 -16.96 15.10 -4.36
C THR A 47 -17.75 14.32 -3.31
N HIS A 48 -19.07 14.50 -3.29
CA HIS A 48 -20.01 13.65 -2.56
C HIS A 48 -21.28 13.49 -3.38
N LEU A 49 -21.95 12.34 -3.23
CA LEU A 49 -23.19 12.05 -3.94
C LEU A 49 -24.08 11.15 -3.09
N THR A 50 -25.39 11.28 -3.25
CA THR A 50 -26.36 10.43 -2.57
C THR A 50 -27.08 9.56 -3.59
N GLN A 51 -27.24 8.28 -3.28
CA GLN A 51 -27.98 7.31 -4.09
C GLN A 51 -28.89 6.48 -3.18
N ILE A 52 -29.98 5.98 -3.75
CA ILE A 52 -30.88 5.04 -3.07
C ILE A 52 -30.52 3.64 -3.54
N ILE A 53 -30.15 2.76 -2.61
CA ILE A 53 -29.80 1.36 -2.86
C ILE A 53 -30.69 0.51 -1.96
N GLU A 54 -31.52 -0.37 -2.54
CA GLU A 54 -32.48 -1.21 -1.80
C GLU A 54 -33.32 -0.43 -0.77
N GLU A 55 -33.92 0.68 -1.19
CA GLU A 55 -34.75 1.55 -0.33
C GLU A 55 -33.96 2.27 0.78
N GLN A 56 -32.66 2.06 0.89
CA GLN A 56 -31.77 2.76 1.81
C GLN A 56 -31.11 3.96 1.12
N GLU A 57 -31.19 5.13 1.76
CA GLU A 57 -30.41 6.30 1.35
C GLU A 57 -28.95 6.12 1.79
N VAL A 58 -28.04 6.17 0.81
CA VAL A 58 -26.59 6.01 0.99
C VAL A 58 -25.89 7.27 0.49
N THR A 59 -25.06 7.86 1.35
CA THR A 59 -24.21 9.01 0.98
C THR A 59 -22.79 8.52 0.74
N PHE A 60 -22.30 8.73 -0.48
CA PHE A 60 -20.92 8.44 -0.86
C PHE A 60 -20.05 9.69 -0.76
N TYR A 61 -18.91 9.58 -0.10
CA TYR A 61 -17.86 10.60 -0.07
C TYR A 61 -16.67 10.08 -0.86
N VAL A 62 -16.17 10.90 -1.79
CA VAL A 62 -14.96 10.58 -2.55
C VAL A 62 -13.83 11.49 -2.09
N LYS A 63 -12.76 10.88 -1.60
CA LYS A 63 -11.54 11.52 -1.12
C LYS A 63 -10.36 11.09 -1.99
N GLY A 64 -9.33 11.91 -2.01
CA GLY A 64 -8.05 11.62 -2.65
C GLY A 64 -6.89 11.79 -1.66
N TYR A 65 -6.01 10.81 -1.61
CA TYR A 65 -4.72 10.88 -0.93
C TYR A 65 -3.61 10.94 -1.97
N GLU A 66 -2.80 11.99 -1.89
CA GLU A 66 -1.67 12.12 -2.81
C GLU A 66 -0.66 10.96 -2.65
N PRO A 67 -0.02 10.55 -3.76
CA PRO A 67 -0.16 11.12 -5.10
C PRO A 67 -1.39 10.63 -5.91
N ASP A 68 -1.91 9.44 -5.64
CA ASP A 68 -2.77 8.71 -6.59
C ASP A 68 -3.83 7.79 -5.95
N ILE A 69 -4.03 7.79 -4.63
CA ILE A 69 -5.03 6.91 -4.00
C ILE A 69 -6.39 7.62 -3.94
N ILE A 70 -7.45 6.94 -4.39
CA ILE A 70 -8.84 7.38 -4.23
C ILE A 70 -9.49 6.55 -3.13
N VAL A 71 -10.31 7.19 -2.31
CA VAL A 71 -11.14 6.54 -1.30
C VAL A 71 -12.60 6.87 -1.55
N VAL A 72 -13.45 5.85 -1.55
CA VAL A 72 -14.90 5.97 -1.62
C VAL A 72 -15.48 5.45 -0.30
N GLU A 73 -16.06 6.36 0.48
CA GLU A 73 -16.77 6.00 1.71
C GLU A 73 -18.28 6.00 1.47
N GLY A 74 -18.95 4.87 1.69
CA GLY A 74 -20.40 4.74 1.64
C GLY A 74 -21.00 4.79 3.05
N HIS A 75 -21.82 5.78 3.33
CA HIS A 75 -22.45 5.97 4.65
C HIS A 75 -23.94 5.70 4.58
N PHE A 76 -24.42 4.80 5.42
CA PHE A 76 -25.84 4.49 5.52
C PHE A 76 -26.24 4.15 6.95
N LYS A 77 -27.51 4.38 7.28
CA LYS A 77 -28.08 4.04 8.58
C LYS A 77 -28.88 2.75 8.43
N VAL A 78 -28.85 1.93 9.46
CA VAL A 78 -29.64 0.71 9.54
C VAL A 78 -30.47 0.70 10.81
N ALA A 79 -31.71 0.23 10.72
CA ALA A 79 -32.60 0.12 11.87
C ALA A 79 -32.11 -0.93 12.87
N ASP A 80 -31.49 -2.00 12.37
CA ASP A 80 -30.86 -3.05 13.17
C ASP A 80 -29.54 -3.49 12.52
N ILE A 81 -28.40 -3.19 13.15
CA ILE A 81 -27.07 -3.59 12.66
C ILE A 81 -26.97 -5.11 12.53
N PHE A 82 -27.56 -5.85 13.47
CA PHE A 82 -27.46 -7.30 13.50
C PHE A 82 -28.53 -8.00 12.67
N HIS A 83 -29.20 -7.31 11.74
CA HIS A 83 -30.10 -7.94 10.78
C HIS A 83 -29.30 -8.61 9.64
N ASP A 84 -29.80 -9.72 9.07
CA ASP A 84 -29.11 -10.39 7.95
C ASP A 84 -28.97 -9.49 6.72
N HIS A 85 -30.00 -8.67 6.46
CA HIS A 85 -30.03 -7.70 5.37
C HIS A 85 -28.89 -6.67 5.40
N THR A 86 -28.33 -6.35 6.58
CA THR A 86 -27.20 -5.42 6.70
C THR A 86 -25.98 -5.93 5.94
N PHE A 87 -25.79 -7.25 5.88
CA PHE A 87 -24.68 -7.87 5.17
C PHE A 87 -24.86 -7.74 3.65
N ASP A 88 -26.05 -8.06 3.15
CA ASP A 88 -26.39 -7.92 1.71
C ASP A 88 -26.28 -6.48 1.25
N LEU A 89 -26.73 -5.54 2.08
CA LEU A 89 -26.68 -4.12 1.80
C LEU A 89 -25.22 -3.60 1.77
N LYS A 90 -24.35 -4.07 2.68
CA LYS A 90 -22.90 -3.78 2.65
C LYS A 90 -22.31 -4.20 1.30
N GLU A 91 -22.56 -5.43 0.84
CA GLU A 91 -22.03 -5.94 -0.43
C GLU A 91 -22.49 -5.08 -1.62
N LYS A 92 -23.78 -4.75 -1.73
CA LYS A 92 -24.28 -3.90 -2.83
C LYS A 92 -23.74 -2.48 -2.80
N ILE A 93 -23.49 -1.93 -1.61
CA ILE A 93 -22.86 -0.63 -1.46
C ILE A 93 -21.38 -0.67 -1.85
N LEU A 94 -20.68 -1.77 -1.59
CA LEU A 94 -19.32 -1.98 -2.09
C LEU A 94 -19.31 -2.09 -3.62
N GLU A 95 -20.24 -2.82 -4.25
CA GLU A 95 -20.39 -2.86 -5.71
C GLU A 95 -20.64 -1.46 -6.33
N ALA A 96 -21.48 -0.66 -5.68
CA ALA A 96 -21.71 0.73 -6.06
C ALA A 96 -20.44 1.59 -5.86
N SER A 97 -19.70 1.37 -4.78
CA SER A 97 -18.43 2.04 -4.49
C SER A 97 -17.38 1.70 -5.55
N GLN A 98 -17.28 0.44 -5.97
CA GLN A 98 -16.40 0.01 -7.06
C GLN A 98 -16.77 0.72 -8.37
N SER A 99 -18.06 0.85 -8.67
CA SER A 99 -18.54 1.58 -9.86
C SER A 99 -18.18 3.07 -9.82
N ILE A 100 -18.14 3.68 -8.63
CA ILE A 100 -17.67 5.06 -8.44
C ILE A 100 -16.15 5.12 -8.61
N LEU A 101 -15.42 4.20 -7.97
CA LEU A 101 -13.96 4.12 -8.00
C LEU A 101 -13.42 3.98 -9.43
N GLN A 102 -14.06 3.15 -10.25
CA GLN A 102 -13.69 2.94 -11.66
C GLN A 102 -13.75 4.22 -12.51
N LYS A 103 -14.57 5.22 -12.14
CA LYS A 103 -14.62 6.53 -12.84
C LYS A 103 -13.31 7.30 -12.71
N TYR A 104 -12.47 6.96 -11.74
CA TYR A 104 -11.16 7.57 -11.49
C TYR A 104 -9.99 6.75 -12.08
N ASN A 105 -10.26 5.87 -13.04
CA ASN A 105 -9.24 5.07 -13.74
C ASN A 105 -8.34 4.25 -12.81
N THR A 106 -8.92 3.62 -11.79
CA THR A 106 -8.15 2.82 -10.83
C THR A 106 -7.70 1.48 -11.39
N TYR A 107 -6.65 0.91 -10.78
CA TYR A 107 -6.24 -0.47 -11.04
C TYR A 107 -7.23 -1.45 -10.42
N LYS A 108 -7.54 -2.55 -11.14
CA LYS A 108 -8.54 -3.55 -10.72
C LYS A 108 -8.09 -4.47 -9.57
N ASN A 109 -6.80 -4.52 -9.26
CA ASN A 109 -6.23 -5.48 -8.32
C ASN A 109 -5.56 -4.80 -7.11
N PHE A 110 -5.61 -3.47 -7.06
CA PHE A 110 -5.03 -2.65 -6.00
C PHE A 110 -6.13 -1.85 -5.36
N ASP A 111 -7.00 -2.58 -4.69
CA ASP A 111 -8.09 -2.09 -3.87
C ASP A 111 -8.10 -2.76 -2.49
N GLU A 112 -8.64 -2.02 -1.53
CA GLU A 112 -8.90 -2.50 -0.17
C GLU A 112 -10.32 -2.15 0.22
N GLU A 113 -11.05 -3.15 0.70
CA GLU A 113 -12.44 -3.03 1.15
C GLU A 113 -12.49 -3.20 2.66
N TYR A 114 -13.24 -2.32 3.32
CA TYR A 114 -13.36 -2.36 4.77
C TYR A 114 -14.76 -1.97 5.24
N GLY A 115 -15.38 -2.78 6.10
CA GLY A 115 -16.69 -2.50 6.67
C GLY A 115 -16.62 -2.03 8.12
N ILE A 116 -17.14 -0.84 8.42
CA ILE A 116 -17.15 -0.28 9.77
C ILE A 116 -18.59 -0.21 10.28
N PHE A 117 -18.88 -0.96 11.34
CA PHE A 117 -20.20 -1.05 11.97
C PHE A 117 -20.23 -0.20 13.24
N CYS A 118 -20.88 0.96 13.15
CA CYS A 118 -20.95 1.95 14.21
C CYS A 118 -22.25 1.78 15.02
N VAL A 119 -22.14 1.24 16.22
CA VAL A 119 -23.24 1.01 17.15
C VAL A 119 -23.28 2.16 18.17
N SER A 120 -24.42 2.84 18.26
CA SER A 120 -24.66 3.90 19.26
C SER A 120 -25.96 3.62 20.03
N GLN A 121 -26.24 4.44 21.05
CA GLN A 121 -27.53 4.42 21.77
C GLN A 121 -27.88 3.10 22.47
N TYR A 122 -26.90 2.25 22.77
CA TYR A 122 -27.09 1.06 23.60
C TYR A 122 -27.01 1.43 25.09
N GLN A 123 -27.64 0.61 25.93
CA GLN A 123 -27.62 0.76 27.39
C GLN A 123 -26.79 -0.35 28.00
N GLY A 124 -26.01 -0.04 29.03
CA GLY A 124 -25.18 -1.03 29.73
C GLY A 124 -23.76 -1.09 29.19
N GLN A 125 -23.15 -2.27 29.26
CA GLN A 125 -21.80 -2.49 28.75
C GLN A 125 -21.86 -3.03 27.31
N PRO A 126 -20.93 -2.65 26.41
CA PRO A 126 -20.86 -3.21 25.07
C PRO A 126 -20.85 -4.74 25.03
N GLU A 127 -20.23 -5.36 26.05
CA GLU A 127 -20.13 -6.80 26.23
C GLU A 127 -21.50 -7.49 26.42
N ASP A 128 -22.53 -6.76 26.86
CA ASP A 128 -23.90 -7.28 26.95
C ASP A 128 -24.44 -7.67 25.55
N LEU A 129 -23.87 -7.10 24.49
CA LEU A 129 -24.18 -7.41 23.09
C LEU A 129 -23.41 -8.63 22.55
N PHE A 130 -22.55 -9.28 23.34
CA PHE A 130 -21.84 -10.49 22.94
C PHE A 130 -22.75 -11.72 22.80
N SER A 131 -24.03 -11.60 23.14
CA SER A 131 -25.04 -12.57 22.66
C SER A 131 -25.09 -12.64 21.11
N PHE A 132 -24.66 -11.57 20.42
CA PHE A 132 -24.48 -11.52 18.97
C PHE A 132 -23.04 -11.85 18.52
N ALA A 133 -22.19 -12.40 19.40
CA ALA A 133 -20.79 -12.74 19.12
C ALA A 133 -20.55 -13.48 17.80
N PRO A 134 -21.30 -14.55 17.45
CA PRO A 134 -21.12 -15.24 16.17
C PRO A 134 -21.37 -14.30 14.98
N LYS A 135 -22.36 -13.42 15.09
CA LYS A 135 -22.74 -12.50 14.03
C LYS A 135 -21.74 -11.34 13.89
N ILE A 136 -21.25 -10.81 15.01
CA ILE A 136 -20.15 -9.83 15.04
C ILE A 136 -18.94 -10.41 14.29
N ALA A 137 -18.53 -11.63 14.63
CA ALA A 137 -17.39 -12.28 13.98
C ALA A 137 -17.61 -12.51 12.47
N SER A 138 -18.81 -12.96 12.07
CA SER A 138 -19.17 -13.10 10.65
C SER A 138 -19.10 -11.78 9.88
N PHE A 139 -19.59 -10.68 10.46
CA PHE A 139 -19.51 -9.35 9.83
C PHE A 139 -18.06 -8.84 9.71
N LEU A 140 -17.24 -9.06 10.74
CA LEU A 140 -15.84 -8.65 10.79
C LEU A 140 -14.96 -9.39 9.77
N LYS A 141 -15.29 -10.65 9.46
CA LYS A 141 -14.57 -11.50 8.50
C LYS A 141 -15.22 -11.56 7.12
N SER A 142 -16.33 -10.85 6.93
CA SER A 142 -17.17 -10.96 5.72
C SER A 142 -17.51 -12.41 5.35
N GLU A 143 -17.73 -13.28 6.34
CA GLU A 143 -18.04 -14.70 6.14
C GLU A 143 -19.47 -15.04 6.59
N ARG A 144 -20.24 -15.69 5.71
CA ARG A 144 -21.60 -16.17 5.99
C ARG A 144 -21.63 -17.58 6.61
N VAL A 145 -20.49 -18.27 6.62
CA VAL A 145 -20.39 -19.63 7.15
C VAL A 145 -20.36 -19.57 8.68
N PRO A 146 -21.01 -20.51 9.39
CA PRO A 146 -20.88 -20.61 10.83
C PRO A 146 -19.42 -20.81 11.25
N LEU A 147 -18.89 -19.87 12.04
CA LEU A 147 -17.53 -19.91 12.55
C LEU A 147 -17.41 -20.85 13.75
N ASP A 148 -16.22 -21.44 13.93
CA ASP A 148 -15.90 -22.22 15.13
C ASP A 148 -15.91 -21.33 16.39
N GLN A 149 -16.27 -21.89 17.54
CA GLN A 149 -16.33 -21.13 18.79
C GLN A 149 -14.99 -20.51 19.18
N LYS A 150 -13.86 -21.19 18.90
CA LYS A 150 -12.53 -20.64 19.18
C LYS A 150 -12.21 -19.45 18.28
N GLU A 151 -12.63 -19.52 17.02
CA GLU A 151 -12.43 -18.43 16.06
C GLU A 151 -13.21 -17.19 16.48
N ILE A 152 -14.47 -17.37 16.90
CA ILE A 152 -15.31 -16.29 17.42
C ILE A 152 -14.65 -15.64 18.64
N GLN A 153 -14.15 -16.46 19.58
CA GLN A 153 -13.48 -15.95 20.77
C GLN A 153 -12.21 -15.16 20.43
N GLN A 154 -11.34 -15.70 19.56
CA GLN A 154 -10.11 -15.02 19.13
C GLN A 154 -10.39 -13.70 18.38
N THR A 155 -11.45 -13.67 17.58
CA THR A 155 -11.90 -12.45 16.90
C THR A 155 -12.26 -11.36 17.91
N LEU A 156 -13.05 -11.70 18.93
CA LEU A 156 -13.51 -10.75 19.95
C LEU A 156 -12.41 -10.33 20.94
N GLU A 157 -11.40 -11.17 21.17
CA GLU A 157 -10.21 -10.83 21.97
C GLU A 157 -9.40 -9.67 21.35
N SER A 158 -9.58 -9.43 20.06
CA SER A 158 -8.95 -8.33 19.34
C SER A 158 -9.73 -7.04 19.48
N SER A 159 -9.92 -6.62 20.73
CA SER A 159 -10.71 -5.48 21.09
C SER A 159 -9.98 -4.51 22.03
N ILE A 160 -10.34 -3.24 21.93
CA ILE A 160 -9.88 -2.18 22.81
C ILE A 160 -11.10 -1.58 23.51
N LYS A 161 -11.00 -1.54 24.83
CA LYS A 161 -11.89 -0.80 25.71
C LYS A 161 -11.11 0.36 26.32
N TYR A 162 -11.64 1.57 26.22
CA TYR A 162 -11.03 2.80 26.73
C TYR A 162 -11.85 3.38 27.88
N ALA A 163 -13.12 3.70 27.63
CA ALA A 163 -14.12 3.99 28.63
C ALA A 163 -14.83 2.72 29.13
N LYS A 164 -15.64 2.84 30.17
CA LYS A 164 -16.41 1.69 30.71
C LYS A 164 -17.48 1.22 29.74
N ASP A 165 -17.90 2.11 28.87
CA ASP A 165 -19.05 2.08 27.99
C ASP A 165 -18.66 2.24 26.52
N ASP A 166 -17.38 2.10 26.15
CA ASP A 166 -16.96 1.99 24.75
C ASP A 166 -16.31 0.63 24.47
N LEU A 167 -16.28 0.24 23.19
CA LEU A 167 -15.55 -0.92 22.73
C LEU A 167 -15.25 -0.79 21.24
N LEU A 168 -14.01 -1.01 20.86
CA LEU A 168 -13.59 -1.17 19.47
C LEU A 168 -13.18 -2.62 19.26
N ILE A 169 -13.70 -3.26 18.22
CA ILE A 169 -13.26 -4.58 17.76
C ILE A 169 -12.77 -4.44 16.33
N VAL A 170 -11.54 -4.88 16.06
CA VAL A 170 -10.91 -4.73 14.75
C VAL A 170 -10.56 -6.11 14.20
N ASP A 171 -10.94 -6.37 12.97
CA ASP A 171 -10.45 -7.51 12.19
C ASP A 171 -10.08 -7.07 10.76
N TRP A 172 -9.70 -8.02 9.91
CA TRP A 172 -9.13 -7.78 8.59
C TRP A 172 -10.13 -7.13 7.60
N ASP A 173 -11.39 -7.58 7.56
CA ASP A 173 -12.40 -7.07 6.60
C ASP A 173 -13.39 -6.07 7.21
N GLY A 174 -13.24 -5.77 8.51
CA GLY A 174 -14.09 -4.80 9.17
C GLY A 174 -13.79 -4.55 10.63
N ALA A 175 -14.51 -3.58 11.18
CA ALA A 175 -14.46 -3.19 12.59
C ALA A 175 -15.87 -2.93 13.14
N PHE A 176 -16.06 -3.21 14.43
CA PHE A 176 -17.21 -2.73 15.20
C PHE A 176 -16.76 -1.64 16.15
N ILE A 177 -17.45 -0.49 16.10
CA ILE A 177 -17.24 0.62 17.02
C ILE A 177 -18.50 0.76 17.86
N PHE A 178 -18.39 0.48 19.14
CA PHE A 178 -19.44 0.71 20.13
C PHE A 178 -19.10 2.01 20.86
N GLU A 179 -19.81 3.09 20.52
CA GLU A 179 -19.61 4.42 21.13
C GLU A 179 -20.99 5.03 21.46
N PRO A 180 -21.35 5.16 22.75
CA PRO A 180 -22.68 5.58 23.16
C PRO A 180 -23.02 7.01 22.72
N ASN A 181 -22.01 7.90 22.63
CA ASN A 181 -22.20 9.29 22.23
C ASN A 181 -22.29 9.47 20.70
N GLY A 182 -22.07 8.41 19.91
CA GLY A 182 -22.11 8.45 18.45
C GLY A 182 -20.96 9.21 17.79
N GLN A 183 -19.84 9.42 18.51
CA GLN A 183 -18.64 10.09 18.01
C GLN A 183 -17.70 9.06 17.37
N PHE A 184 -17.96 8.73 16.11
CA PHE A 184 -17.21 7.67 15.41
C PHE A 184 -16.06 8.19 14.55
N ASP A 185 -16.09 9.47 14.18
CA ASP A 185 -15.28 10.02 13.08
C ASP A 185 -13.78 9.79 13.29
N GLU A 186 -13.26 10.01 14.50
CA GLU A 186 -11.83 9.82 14.82
C GLU A 186 -11.37 8.38 14.62
N THR A 187 -12.15 7.41 15.10
CA THR A 187 -11.80 5.99 14.99
C THR A 187 -11.96 5.49 13.55
N VAL A 188 -12.95 6.01 12.82
CA VAL A 188 -13.14 5.73 11.39
C VAL A 188 -11.93 6.22 10.59
N GLU A 189 -11.41 7.43 10.88
CA GLU A 189 -10.22 7.96 10.22
C GLU A 189 -8.97 7.12 10.50
N LEU A 190 -8.78 6.61 11.72
CA LEU A 190 -7.67 5.71 12.04
C LEU A 190 -7.77 4.37 11.29
N LEU A 191 -8.97 3.81 11.14
CA LEU A 191 -9.22 2.60 10.37
C LEU A 191 -8.98 2.82 8.86
N GLU A 192 -9.44 3.96 8.32
CA GLU A 192 -9.13 4.37 6.94
C GLU A 192 -7.63 4.51 6.73
N LEU A 193 -6.90 5.13 7.67
CA LEU A 193 -5.46 5.28 7.62
C LEU A 193 -4.74 3.92 7.61
N GLY A 194 -5.18 2.97 8.43
CA GLY A 194 -4.65 1.60 8.42
C GLY A 194 -4.79 0.93 7.06
N ASN A 195 -5.98 1.01 6.46
CA ASN A 195 -6.26 0.44 5.15
C ASN A 195 -5.46 1.14 4.04
N LEU A 196 -5.32 2.47 4.12
CA LEU A 196 -4.48 3.25 3.21
C LEU A 196 -3.03 2.76 3.22
N GLN A 197 -2.49 2.46 4.40
CA GLN A 197 -1.12 1.96 4.51
C GLN A 197 -0.98 0.53 4.00
N LEU A 198 -1.95 -0.34 4.31
CA LEU A 198 -1.97 -1.69 3.79
C LEU A 198 -1.94 -1.68 2.25
N LEU A 199 -2.80 -0.87 1.62
CA LEU A 199 -2.84 -0.70 0.17
C LEU A 199 -1.49 -0.21 -0.37
N LYS A 200 -0.92 0.83 0.24
CA LYS A 200 0.38 1.38 -0.19
C LYS A 200 1.52 0.37 -0.07
N TYR A 201 1.55 -0.43 0.99
CA TYR A 201 2.53 -1.50 1.13
C TYR A 201 2.36 -2.58 0.07
N ARG A 202 1.13 -3.01 -0.24
CA ARG A 202 0.86 -3.96 -1.31
C ARG A 202 1.29 -3.45 -2.69
N ILE A 203 1.03 -2.18 -2.99
CA ILE A 203 1.45 -1.54 -4.25
C ILE A 203 2.98 -1.54 -4.32
N LEU A 204 3.64 -1.04 -3.27
CA LEU A 204 5.10 -0.96 -3.20
C LEU A 204 5.76 -2.34 -3.32
N ASP A 205 5.23 -3.34 -2.62
CA ASP A 205 5.70 -4.73 -2.69
C ASP A 205 5.66 -5.27 -4.13
N PHE A 206 4.54 -5.06 -4.82
CA PHE A 206 4.37 -5.46 -6.22
C PHE A 206 5.32 -4.71 -7.16
N GLU A 207 5.54 -3.41 -6.94
CA GLU A 207 6.48 -2.63 -7.74
C GLU A 207 7.91 -3.13 -7.60
N LEU A 208 8.33 -3.42 -6.37
CA LEU A 208 9.67 -3.92 -6.06
C LEU A 208 9.90 -5.30 -6.70
N ASP A 209 8.92 -6.19 -6.64
CA ASP A 209 8.99 -7.49 -7.32
C ASP A 209 9.13 -7.33 -8.82
N ARG A 210 8.32 -6.46 -9.44
CA ARG A 210 8.38 -6.20 -10.88
C ARG A 210 9.72 -5.63 -11.30
N ARG A 211 10.32 -4.76 -10.50
CA ARG A 211 11.66 -4.17 -10.74
C ARG A 211 12.75 -5.24 -10.62
N SER A 212 12.69 -6.06 -9.57
CA SER A 212 13.61 -7.19 -9.35
C SER A 212 13.61 -8.14 -10.55
N ASP A 213 12.43 -8.53 -11.01
CA ASP A 213 12.24 -9.40 -12.17
C ASP A 213 12.83 -8.83 -13.46
N LYS A 214 12.62 -7.53 -13.70
CA LYS A 214 13.17 -6.85 -14.89
C LYS A 214 14.69 -6.86 -14.87
N LEU A 215 15.32 -6.57 -13.74
CA LEU A 215 16.78 -6.60 -13.59
C LEU A 215 17.34 -7.99 -13.82
N LEU A 216 16.76 -9.00 -13.19
CA LEU A 216 17.19 -10.39 -13.36
C LEU A 216 17.07 -10.85 -14.82
N LYS A 217 16.00 -10.46 -15.52
CA LYS A 217 15.83 -10.73 -16.96
C LYS A 217 16.90 -10.04 -17.81
N LEU A 218 17.22 -8.77 -17.52
CA LEU A 218 18.27 -8.02 -18.23
C LEU A 218 19.65 -8.65 -18.02
N LEU A 219 20.00 -9.02 -16.78
CA LEU A 219 21.26 -9.69 -16.45
C LEU A 219 21.39 -11.05 -17.15
N ARG A 220 20.32 -11.88 -17.13
CA ARG A 220 20.30 -13.18 -17.83
C ARG A 220 20.44 -13.02 -19.34
N ARG A 221 19.74 -12.06 -19.94
CA ARG A 221 19.83 -11.78 -21.38
C ARG A 221 21.26 -11.40 -21.77
N GLN A 222 21.90 -10.54 -20.98
CA GLN A 222 23.30 -10.17 -21.19
C GLN A 222 24.25 -11.36 -21.07
N GLN A 223 24.07 -12.24 -20.07
CA GLN A 223 24.90 -13.44 -19.93
C GLN A 223 24.77 -14.35 -21.16
N ARG A 224 23.59 -14.43 -21.77
CA ARG A 224 23.33 -15.19 -23.00
C ARG A 224 23.85 -14.50 -24.27
N GLU A 225 23.74 -13.18 -24.33
CA GLU A 225 24.21 -12.33 -25.44
C GLU A 225 25.70 -11.97 -25.34
N ARG A 226 26.43 -12.41 -24.31
CA ARG A 226 27.91 -12.37 -24.23
C ARG A 226 28.61 -13.06 -25.42
N LEU A 227 27.90 -13.82 -26.26
CA LEU A 227 28.38 -14.29 -27.56
C LEU A 227 28.37 -13.22 -28.68
N LYS A 228 27.77 -12.04 -28.47
CA LYS A 228 27.71 -10.93 -29.43
C LYS A 228 28.24 -9.65 -28.77
N PHE A 229 29.42 -9.23 -29.19
CA PHE A 229 30.30 -8.22 -28.58
C PHE A 229 29.73 -6.79 -28.34
N PHE A 230 28.47 -6.48 -28.65
CA PHE A 230 28.00 -5.10 -28.83
C PHE A 230 27.00 -4.51 -27.80
N GLY A 231 26.46 -5.28 -26.84
CA GLY A 231 25.36 -4.80 -25.96
C GLY A 231 25.73 -4.14 -24.61
N PHE A 232 27.01 -3.81 -24.35
CA PHE A 232 27.47 -3.51 -22.98
C PHE A 232 27.23 -2.07 -22.46
N ARG A 233 26.99 -1.07 -23.33
CA ARG A 233 26.75 0.33 -22.90
C ARG A 233 25.30 0.57 -22.48
N GLU A 234 24.34 0.05 -23.25
CA GLU A 234 22.90 0.20 -22.96
C GLU A 234 22.53 -0.36 -21.59
N VAL A 235 23.05 -1.53 -21.20
CA VAL A 235 22.71 -2.12 -19.89
C VAL A 235 23.26 -1.29 -18.72
N LYS A 236 24.43 -0.66 -18.86
CA LYS A 236 24.99 0.22 -17.83
C LYS A 236 24.12 1.47 -17.65
N GLU A 237 23.65 2.04 -18.74
CA GLU A 237 22.79 3.23 -18.74
C GLU A 237 21.42 2.89 -18.14
N ILE A 238 20.83 1.76 -18.53
CA ILE A 238 19.56 1.24 -18.00
C ILE A 238 19.65 0.88 -16.51
N VAL A 239 20.75 0.27 -16.07
CA VAL A 239 20.98 -0.04 -14.64
C VAL A 239 21.21 1.24 -13.84
N SER A 240 21.97 2.20 -14.38
CA SER A 240 22.20 3.50 -13.73
C SER A 240 20.93 4.36 -13.66
N GLU A 241 20.07 4.31 -14.68
CA GLU A 241 18.76 4.97 -14.71
C GLU A 241 17.82 4.33 -13.67
N MET A 242 17.80 2.99 -13.58
CA MET A 242 17.04 2.28 -12.55
C MET A 242 17.55 2.55 -11.12
N ILE A 243 18.85 2.74 -10.93
CA ILE A 243 19.44 3.18 -9.65
C ILE A 243 19.00 4.61 -9.30
N HIS A 244 18.71 5.47 -10.27
CA HIS A 244 18.19 6.83 -10.02
C HIS A 244 16.68 6.85 -9.71
N VAL A 245 15.89 5.93 -10.29
CA VAL A 245 14.45 5.74 -9.99
C VAL A 245 14.20 5.21 -8.56
N ARG A 246 15.26 4.76 -7.87
CA ARG A 246 15.33 4.42 -6.43
C ARG A 246 14.71 5.46 -5.50
N SER A 247 14.77 6.75 -5.88
CA SER A 247 14.34 7.82 -4.98
C SER A 247 12.85 7.79 -4.70
N GLN A 248 12.00 7.47 -5.67
CA GLN A 248 10.57 7.69 -5.52
C GLN A 248 9.93 6.67 -4.55
N SER A 249 10.18 5.38 -4.75
CA SER A 249 9.61 4.33 -3.89
C SER A 249 10.15 4.36 -2.46
N ILE A 250 11.41 4.77 -2.27
CA ILE A 250 11.98 4.99 -0.94
C ILE A 250 11.36 6.24 -0.28
N ILE A 251 11.20 7.33 -1.02
CA ILE A 251 10.53 8.54 -0.52
C ILE A 251 9.07 8.23 -0.15
N GLU A 252 8.36 7.46 -0.97
CA GLU A 252 6.99 7.03 -0.69
C GLU A 252 6.91 6.17 0.58
N PHE A 253 7.83 5.21 0.73
CA PHE A 253 7.94 4.40 1.94
C PHE A 253 8.27 5.24 3.19
N GLU A 254 9.26 6.14 3.09
CA GLU A 254 9.62 7.05 4.18
C GLU A 254 8.49 8.02 4.53
N ALA A 255 7.71 8.46 3.54
CA ALA A 255 6.54 9.30 3.74
C ALA A 255 5.43 8.53 4.49
N ILE A 256 5.20 7.25 4.17
CA ILE A 256 4.27 6.38 4.91
C ILE A 256 4.71 6.28 6.38
N GLU A 257 5.99 5.97 6.62
CA GLU A 257 6.56 5.83 7.96
C GLU A 257 6.55 7.12 8.79
N ARG A 258 6.72 8.29 8.15
CA ARG A 258 6.72 9.59 8.85
C ARG A 258 5.35 9.95 9.43
N ASN A 259 4.28 9.71 8.68
CA ASN A 259 2.92 10.09 9.10
C ASN A 259 2.49 9.37 10.39
N ILE A 260 3.05 8.19 10.67
CA ILE A 260 2.75 7.37 11.85
C ILE A 260 3.35 7.96 13.14
N LYS A 261 4.52 8.59 13.06
CA LYS A 261 5.26 9.10 14.23
C LYS A 261 4.57 10.28 14.92
N LEU A 262 3.46 10.75 14.36
CA LEU A 262 2.78 11.97 14.80
C LEU A 262 1.56 11.68 15.69
N ILE A 263 1.23 10.42 15.99
CA ILE A 263 0.04 10.09 16.81
C ILE A 263 0.15 10.77 18.18
N GLY A 264 -0.69 11.78 18.38
CA GLY A 264 -0.53 12.80 19.42
C GLY A 264 -1.13 12.45 20.77
N ASP A 265 -2.03 11.46 20.83
CA ASP A 265 -2.66 10.99 22.06
C ASP A 265 -2.51 9.46 22.24
N TRP A 266 -2.61 9.05 23.50
CA TRP A 266 -2.40 7.66 23.90
C TRP A 266 -3.48 6.69 23.42
N TYR A 267 -4.74 7.14 23.33
CA TYR A 267 -5.84 6.28 22.90
C TYR A 267 -5.69 5.92 21.42
N SER A 268 -5.44 6.93 20.58
CA SER A 268 -5.22 6.74 19.15
C SER A 268 -3.99 5.89 18.88
N ALA A 269 -2.92 6.03 19.67
CA ALA A 269 -1.74 5.17 19.55
C ALA A 269 -2.08 3.71 19.86
N LYS A 270 -2.95 3.46 20.85
CA LYS A 270 -3.40 2.12 21.21
C LYS A 270 -4.31 1.52 20.14
N VAL A 271 -5.28 2.28 19.64
CA VAL A 271 -6.17 1.89 18.53
C VAL A 271 -5.36 1.56 17.29
N TYR A 272 -4.47 2.46 16.90
CA TYR A 272 -3.63 2.27 15.74
C TYR A 272 -2.66 1.09 15.90
N GLY A 273 -2.12 0.85 17.10
CA GLY A 273 -1.32 -0.35 17.38
C GLY A 273 -2.11 -1.67 17.23
N LEU A 274 -3.42 -1.68 17.54
CA LEU A 274 -4.27 -2.83 17.25
C LEU A 274 -4.46 -3.01 15.75
N ILE A 275 -4.68 -1.92 15.01
CA ILE A 275 -4.80 -1.93 13.54
C ILE A 275 -3.51 -2.45 12.90
N GLU A 276 -2.35 -1.94 13.31
CA GLU A 276 -1.01 -2.36 12.82
C GLU A 276 -0.81 -3.87 13.00
N LYS A 277 -1.15 -4.37 14.18
CA LYS A 277 -1.08 -5.80 14.50
C LYS A 277 -2.04 -6.63 13.66
N LYS A 278 -3.28 -6.17 13.49
CA LYS A 278 -4.32 -6.90 12.74
C LYS A 278 -4.05 -6.93 11.25
N PHE A 279 -3.55 -5.85 10.69
CA PHE A 279 -3.23 -5.76 9.26
C PHE A 279 -1.82 -6.26 8.94
N HIS A 280 -1.09 -6.78 9.93
CA HIS A 280 0.29 -7.25 9.75
C HIS A 280 1.20 -6.19 9.09
N LEU A 281 0.95 -4.91 9.33
CA LEU A 281 1.68 -3.80 8.69
C LEU A 281 3.17 -3.88 8.99
N ASP A 282 3.50 -4.39 10.16
CA ASP A 282 4.86 -4.61 10.64
C ASP A 282 5.62 -5.66 9.81
N ASP A 283 4.93 -6.71 9.38
CA ASP A 283 5.48 -7.78 8.55
C ASP A 283 5.64 -7.31 7.10
N TRP A 284 4.64 -6.59 6.57
CA TRP A 284 4.73 -5.91 5.28
C TRP A 284 5.94 -4.96 5.22
N ARG A 285 6.11 -4.14 6.25
CA ARG A 285 7.23 -3.20 6.38
C ARG A 285 8.58 -3.91 6.32
N LYS A 286 8.75 -5.01 7.06
CA LYS A 286 9.99 -5.80 7.07
C LYS A 286 10.27 -6.40 5.69
N ASN A 287 9.27 -7.02 5.07
CA ASN A 287 9.41 -7.64 3.75
C ASN A 287 9.80 -6.61 2.67
N ILE A 288 9.15 -5.45 2.64
CA ILE A 288 9.49 -4.36 1.73
C ILE A 288 10.93 -3.90 1.92
N LYS A 289 11.38 -3.76 3.18
CA LYS A 289 12.77 -3.39 3.49
C LYS A 289 13.77 -4.44 3.00
N GLU A 290 13.50 -5.73 3.23
CA GLU A 290 14.32 -6.84 2.73
C GLU A 290 14.37 -6.87 1.20
N LYS A 291 13.26 -6.56 0.52
CA LYS A 291 13.21 -6.43 -0.95
C LYS A 291 14.04 -5.26 -1.45
N PHE A 292 14.02 -4.12 -0.76
CA PHE A 292 14.94 -3.01 -1.06
C PHE A 292 16.39 -3.44 -0.92
N GLU A 293 16.79 -4.03 0.21
CA GLU A 293 18.16 -4.51 0.44
C GLU A 293 18.60 -5.52 -0.64
N THR A 294 17.73 -6.48 -0.98
CA THR A 294 18.00 -7.46 -2.04
C THR A 294 18.18 -6.80 -3.41
N LEU A 295 17.34 -5.81 -3.75
CA LEU A 295 17.49 -5.04 -4.98
C LEU A 295 18.83 -4.32 -5.01
N GLU A 296 19.24 -3.68 -3.91
CA GLU A 296 20.52 -3.01 -3.78
C GLU A 296 21.71 -3.93 -4.01
N ASP A 297 21.67 -5.13 -3.44
CA ASP A 297 22.72 -6.15 -3.64
C ASP A 297 22.80 -6.57 -5.10
N VAL A 298 21.67 -6.81 -5.77
CA VAL A 298 21.62 -7.16 -7.20
C VAL A 298 22.21 -6.01 -8.05
N TYR A 299 21.91 -4.76 -7.70
CA TYR A 299 22.50 -3.59 -8.38
C TYR A 299 24.01 -3.50 -8.16
N ALA A 300 24.50 -3.69 -6.93
CA ALA A 300 25.92 -3.66 -6.61
C ALA A 300 26.68 -4.74 -7.38
N MET A 301 26.18 -5.97 -7.37
CA MET A 301 26.75 -7.09 -8.13
C MET A 301 26.74 -6.84 -9.65
N ALA A 302 25.70 -6.20 -10.18
CA ALA A 302 25.65 -5.81 -11.58
C ALA A 302 26.75 -4.79 -11.89
N SER A 303 26.87 -3.73 -11.09
CA SER A 303 27.87 -2.67 -11.23
C SER A 303 29.32 -3.19 -11.17
N GLU A 304 29.63 -4.07 -10.22
CA GLU A 304 30.96 -4.69 -10.09
C GLU A 304 31.31 -5.57 -11.30
N ASN A 305 30.36 -6.36 -11.81
CA ASN A 305 30.60 -7.15 -13.02
C ASN A 305 30.87 -6.28 -14.26
N PHE A 306 30.32 -5.05 -14.32
CA PHE A 306 30.64 -4.10 -15.39
C PHE A 306 32.05 -3.50 -15.23
N SER A 307 32.48 -3.15 -14.02
CA SER A 307 33.80 -2.55 -13.77
C SER A 307 34.94 -3.53 -14.10
N LEU A 308 34.78 -4.81 -13.73
CA LEU A 308 35.74 -5.87 -14.08
C LEU A 308 35.88 -6.08 -15.60
N SER A 309 34.80 -5.88 -16.38
CA SER A 309 34.86 -6.02 -17.84
C SER A 309 35.55 -4.85 -18.52
N LEU A 310 35.49 -3.63 -17.97
CA LEU A 310 36.20 -2.48 -18.53
C LEU A 310 37.71 -2.62 -18.32
N ASN A 311 38.11 -3.03 -17.12
CA ASN A 311 39.52 -3.26 -16.81
C ASN A 311 40.13 -4.33 -17.73
N LYS A 312 39.43 -5.43 -17.97
CA LYS A 312 39.87 -6.45 -18.95
C LYS A 312 39.95 -5.93 -20.39
N ARG A 313 39.05 -5.04 -20.82
CA ARG A 313 39.10 -4.46 -22.18
C ARG A 313 40.28 -3.51 -22.34
N VAL A 314 40.56 -2.70 -21.32
CA VAL A 314 41.73 -1.82 -21.29
C VAL A 314 43.01 -2.65 -21.29
N GLU A 315 43.05 -3.72 -20.50
CA GLU A 315 44.18 -4.65 -20.46
C GLU A 315 44.41 -5.31 -21.83
N ILE A 316 43.37 -5.81 -22.50
CA ILE A 316 43.46 -6.38 -23.86
C ILE A 316 43.91 -5.35 -24.89
N LEU A 317 43.41 -4.11 -24.82
CA LEU A 317 43.82 -3.02 -25.71
C LEU A 317 45.30 -2.69 -25.53
N LEU A 318 45.76 -2.61 -24.27
CA LEU A 318 47.17 -2.41 -23.94
C LEU A 318 48.01 -3.56 -24.48
N LEU A 319 47.59 -4.81 -24.27
CA LEU A 319 48.28 -6.00 -24.77
C LEU A 319 48.39 -6.00 -26.30
N PHE A 320 47.32 -5.61 -27.00
CA PHE A 320 47.30 -5.48 -28.45
C PHE A 320 48.21 -4.34 -28.94
N GLY A 321 48.19 -3.20 -28.25
CA GLY A 321 49.08 -2.08 -28.53
C GLY A 321 50.56 -2.46 -28.37
N TRP A 322 50.89 -3.19 -27.29
CA TRP A 322 52.23 -3.76 -27.08
C TRP A 322 52.63 -4.72 -28.20
N PHE A 323 51.73 -5.61 -28.63
CA PHE A 323 52.00 -6.55 -29.71
C PHE A 323 52.27 -5.85 -31.05
N LEU A 324 51.52 -4.79 -31.36
CA LEU A 324 51.68 -4.01 -32.58
C LEU A 324 53.02 -3.25 -32.59
N LEU A 325 53.42 -2.68 -31.45
CA LEU A 325 54.75 -2.08 -31.28
C LEU A 325 55.87 -3.12 -31.48
N LEU A 326 55.69 -4.33 -30.94
CA LEU A 326 56.67 -5.42 -31.07
C LEU A 326 56.84 -5.85 -32.52
N ILE A 327 55.75 -5.99 -33.27
CA ILE A 327 55.78 -6.26 -34.72
C ILE A 327 56.50 -5.12 -35.46
N GLY A 328 56.15 -3.87 -35.18
CA GLY A 328 56.78 -2.71 -35.82
C GLY A 328 58.29 -2.67 -35.58
N TRP A 329 58.73 -2.97 -34.35
CA TRP A 329 60.15 -3.07 -34.01
C TRP A 329 60.85 -4.23 -34.74
N PHE A 330 60.19 -5.38 -34.86
CA PHE A 330 60.73 -6.52 -35.59
C PHE A 330 60.91 -6.23 -37.09
N VAL A 331 59.95 -5.53 -37.69
CA VAL A 331 60.03 -5.08 -39.09
C VAL A 331 61.14 -4.05 -39.26
N PHE A 332 61.27 -3.10 -38.35
CA PHE A 332 62.35 -2.12 -38.35
C PHE A 332 63.73 -2.79 -38.26
N LEU A 333 63.91 -3.71 -37.32
CA LEU A 333 65.15 -4.46 -37.14
C LEU A 333 65.47 -5.33 -38.37
N PHE A 334 64.46 -5.98 -38.96
CA PHE A 334 64.64 -6.74 -40.19
C PHE A 334 65.08 -5.85 -41.35
N LEU A 335 64.48 -4.66 -41.50
CA LEU A 335 64.91 -3.69 -42.50
C LEU A 335 66.33 -3.19 -42.22
N GLU A 336 66.69 -2.94 -40.97
CA GLU A 336 68.05 -2.53 -40.58
C GLU A 336 69.09 -3.58 -40.96
N ILE A 337 68.84 -4.86 -40.68
CA ILE A 337 69.71 -5.99 -41.06
C ILE A 337 69.81 -6.17 -42.57
N VAL A 338 68.73 -5.90 -43.31
CA VAL A 338 68.70 -6.10 -44.78
C VAL A 338 69.25 -4.90 -45.55
N PHE A 339 69.15 -3.68 -45.00
CA PHE A 339 69.52 -2.43 -45.70
C PHE A 339 70.78 -1.74 -45.17
N LEU A 340 71.33 -2.10 -44.01
CA LEU A 340 72.70 -1.71 -43.63
C LEU A 340 73.67 -2.89 -43.88
N PRO A 341 74.69 -2.73 -44.75
CA PRO A 341 75.70 -3.76 -45.02
C PRO A 341 76.65 -4.02 -43.86
#